data_AF-A0A2E8C9C3-F1
#
_entry.id   AF-A0A2E8C9C3-F1
#
_cell.length_a   1.000
_cell.length_b   1.000
_cell.length_c   1.000
_cell.angle_alpha   90.00
_cell.angle_beta   90.00
_cell.angle_gamma   90.00
#
_symmetry.space_group_name_H-M   'P 1'
#
loop_
_entity.id
_entity.type
_entity.pdbx_description
1 polymer ?
#
loop_
_entity_poly.entity_id
_entity_poly.type
_entity_poly.pdbx_seq_one_letter_code
_entity_poly.pdbx_strand_id
1 'polypeptide(L)' 'MESATYPPAWYLLWLVIAVCGVGTWFLRNFTERVEATRFVAFSGVAAMSVMVVWTFTQF' A
#
# COMPACT_ATOMS: atom_id res chain seq x y z
N MET A 1 -19.08 18.63 11.29
CA MET A 1 -18.36 17.34 11.22
C MET A 1 -16.91 17.68 11.47
N GLU A 2 -16.34 17.27 12.62
CA GLU A 2 -14.89 17.40 12.82
C GLU A 2 -14.17 16.60 11.74
N SER A 3 -13.29 17.25 10.98
CA SER A 3 -12.43 16.55 10.04
C SER A 3 -11.39 15.76 10.84
N ALA A 4 -11.57 14.44 10.92
CA ALA A 4 -10.54 13.54 11.43
C ALA A 4 -9.25 13.79 10.64
N THR A 5 -8.28 14.45 11.29
CA THR A 5 -7.01 14.82 10.67
C THR A 5 -6.01 13.71 11.00
N TYR A 6 -5.70 12.88 10.01
CA TYR A 6 -4.71 11.83 10.16
C TYR A 6 -3.28 12.38 9.99
N PRO A 7 -2.28 11.75 10.61
CA PRO A 7 -0.88 12.14 10.44
C PRO A 7 -0.45 12.01 8.96
N PRO A 8 0.45 12.88 8.46
CA PRO A 8 0.90 12.86 7.07
C PRO A 8 1.40 11.49 6.58
N ALA A 9 2.06 10.72 7.45
CA ALA A 9 2.54 9.39 7.12
C ALA A 9 1.41 8.39 6.83
N TRP A 10 0.19 8.61 7.33
CA TRP A 10 -0.97 7.78 7.00
C TRP A 10 -1.36 7.93 5.53
N TYR A 11 -1.37 9.16 5.01
CA TYR A 11 -1.60 9.42 3.58
C TYR A 11 -0.47 8.89 2.68
N LEU A 12 0.77 8.87 3.21
CA LEU A 12 1.90 8.27 2.49
C LEU A 12 1.71 6.75 2.33
N LEU A 13 1.20 6.05 3.35
CA LEU A 13 0.87 4.63 3.23
C LEU A 13 -0.16 4.37 2.14
N TRP A 14 -1.21 5.20 2.02
CA TRP A 14 -2.16 5.10 0.91
C TRP A 14 -1.50 5.21 -0.45
N LEU A 15 -0.61 6.18 -0.63
CA LEU A 15 0.12 6.35 -1.88
C LEU A 15 0.99 5.13 -2.18
N VAL A 16 1.71 4.60 -1.18
CA VAL A 16 2.52 3.38 -1.33
C VAL A 16 1.64 2.19 -1.72
N ILE A 17 0.48 2.01 -1.08
CA ILE A 17 -0.47 0.93 -1.39
C ILE A 17 -0.96 1.07 -2.84
N ALA A 18 -1.36 2.26 -3.26
CA ALA A 18 -1.83 2.53 -4.62
C ALA A 18 -0.74 2.23 -5.67
N VAL A 19 0.50 2.70 -5.43
CA VAL A 19 1.64 2.44 -6.31
C VAL A 19 1.96 0.95 -6.38
N CYS A 20 1.93 0.22 -5.26
CA CYS A 20 2.14 -1.23 -5.25
C CYS A 20 1.04 -1.97 -6.01
N GLY A 21 -0.22 -1.55 -5.87
CA GLY A 21 -1.35 -2.12 -6.61
C GLY A 21 -1.20 -1.95 -8.13
N VAL A 22 -0.97 -0.72 -8.59
CA VAL A 22 -0.74 -0.41 -10.01
C VAL A 22 0.53 -1.09 -10.53
N GLY A 23 1.60 -1.08 -9.73
CA GLY A 23 2.87 -1.74 -10.06
C GLY A 23 2.72 -3.25 -10.22
N THR A 24 1.98 -3.91 -9.33
CA THR A 24 1.68 -5.35 -9.43
C THR A 24 0.87 -5.65 -10.69
N TRP A 25 -0.15 -4.83 -11.00
CA TRP A 25 -0.93 -4.97 -12.22
C TRP A 25 -0.07 -4.78 -13.48
N PHE A 26 0.75 -3.73 -13.51
CA PHE A 26 1.63 -3.43 -14.63
C PHE A 26 2.65 -4.55 -14.88
N LEU A 27 3.34 -5.00 -13.82
CA LEU A 27 4.31 -6.07 -13.92
C LEU A 27 3.66 -7.38 -14.38
N ARG A 28 2.45 -7.68 -13.92
CA ARG A 28 1.71 -8.88 -14.34
C ARG A 28 1.23 -8.83 -15.79
N ASN A 29 0.90 -7.65 -16.31
CA ASN A 29 0.30 -7.51 -17.64
C ASN A 29 1.31 -7.22 -18.75
N PHE A 30 2.41 -6.52 -18.44
CA PHE A 30 3.38 -6.04 -19.44
C PHE A 30 4.77 -6.67 -19.30
N THR A 31 4.99 -7.50 -18.28
CA THR A 31 6.30 -8.14 -18.06
C THR A 31 6.15 -9.60 -17.65
N GLU A 32 7.21 -10.38 -17.81
CA GLU A 32 7.29 -11.76 -17.31
C GLU A 32 8.07 -11.85 -15.98
N ARG A 33 8.26 -10.74 -15.28
CA ARG A 33 9.09 -10.65 -14.06
C ARG A 33 8.33 -11.13 -12.82
N VAL A 34 8.09 -12.43 -12.72
CA VAL A 34 7.32 -13.05 -11.63
C VAL A 34 7.87 -12.70 -10.24
N GLU A 35 9.19 -12.69 -10.06
CA GLU A 35 9.82 -12.34 -8.78
C GLU A 35 9.56 -10.89 -8.37
N ALA A 36 9.70 -9.95 -9.30
CA ALA A 36 9.41 -8.54 -9.06
C ALA A 36 7.93 -8.33 -8.75
N THR A 37 7.02 -9.00 -9.48
CA THR A 37 5.58 -8.96 -9.21
C THR A 37 5.27 -9.44 -7.80
N ARG A 38 5.88 -10.55 -7.36
CA ARG A 38 5.68 -11.07 -5.99
C ARG A 38 6.20 -10.09 -4.95
N PHE A 39 7.40 -9.53 -5.15
CA PHE A 39 7.98 -8.57 -4.22
C PHE A 39 7.08 -7.34 -4.05
N VAL A 40 6.62 -6.74 -5.16
CA VAL A 40 5.74 -5.56 -5.14
C VAL A 40 4.37 -5.88 -4.53
N ALA A 41 3.83 -7.07 -4.80
CA ALA A 41 2.58 -7.51 -4.19
C ALA A 41 2.73 -7.66 -2.66
N PHE A 42 3.81 -8.31 -2.19
CA PHE A 42 4.07 -8.48 -0.76
C PHE A 42 4.33 -7.14 -0.06
N SER A 43 5.07 -6.21 -0.68
CA SER A 43 5.27 -4.88 -0.12
C SER A 43 3.95 -4.10 0.01
N GLY A 44 3.06 -4.23 -0.98
CA GLY A 44 1.71 -3.65 -0.91
C GLY A 44 0.88 -4.22 0.24
N VAL A 45 0.87 -5.54 0.41
CA VAL A 45 0.17 -6.22 1.52
C VAL A 45 0.74 -5.83 2.89
N ALA A 46 2.06 -5.71 3.01
CA ALA A 46 2.69 -5.25 4.24
C ALA A 46 2.29 -3.81 4.57
N ALA A 47 2.30 -2.90 3.58
CA ALA A 47 1.86 -1.51 3.76
C ALA A 47 0.39 -1.42 4.17
N MET A 48 -0.50 -2.22 3.56
CA MET A 48 -1.91 -2.31 3.96
C MET A 48 -2.06 -2.79 5.40
N SER A 49 -1.31 -3.81 5.80
CA SER A 49 -1.35 -4.37 7.15
C SER A 49 -0.90 -3.35 8.20
N VAL A 50 0.20 -2.64 7.93
CA VAL A 50 0.69 -1.55 8.79
C VAL A 50 -0.35 -0.45 8.92
N MET A 51 -0.96 -0.03 7.81
CA MET A 51 -1.98 1.02 7.82
C MET A 51 -3.20 0.61 8.66
N VAL A 52 -3.67 -0.63 8.51
CA VAL A 52 -4.81 -1.17 9.28
C VAL A 52 -4.46 -1.20 10.77
N VAL A 53 -3.35 -1.85 11.14
CA VAL A 53 -2.93 -1.97 12.55
C VAL A 53 -2.73 -0.59 13.17
N TRP A 54 -2.09 0.32 12.46
CA TRP A 54 -1.87 1.67 12.96
C TRP A 54 -3.18 2.44 13.15
N THR A 55 -4.11 2.32 12.19
CA THR A 55 -5.43 2.94 12.30
C THR A 55 -6.15 2.43 13.56
N PHE A 56 -6.23 1.12 13.77
CA PHE A 56 -6.92 0.54 14.93
C PHE A 56 -6.22 0.71 16.29
N THR A 57 -4.94 1.06 16.31
CA THR A 57 -4.17 1.23 17.56
C THR A 57 -4.03 2.68 17.99
N GLN A 58 -4.20 3.63 17.08
CA GLN A 58 -3.99 5.06 17.36
C GLN A 58 -5.23 5.93 17.09
N PHE A 59 -6.28 5.40 16.45
CA PHE A 59 -7.53 6.09 16.13
C PHE A 59 -8.75 5.20 16.41
#